data_AF-A0A963WYJ8-F1
#
_entry.id   AF-A0A963WYJ8-F1
#
_cell.length_a   1.000
_cell.length_b   1.000
_cell.length_c   1.000
_cell.angle_alpha   90.00
_cell.angle_beta   90.00
_cell.angle_gamma   90.00
#
_symmetry.space_group_name_H-M   'P 1'
#
loop_
_entity.id
_entity.type
_entity.pdbx_description
1 polymer ?
#
loop_
_entity_poly.entity_id
_entity_poly.type
_entity_poly.pdbx_seq_one_letter_code
_entity_poly.pdbx_strand_id
1 'polypeptide(L)'
;MSITAMSTMLILPNTSNAENNKPRARDIGLQIGTIAPGKYNAITDVAGVKVGHYTVNIGDDIRTGVTAIIPSDHDMYKYPVPAWIHVGNGYGKLIGETQVREFGQIETPIILVCTLCVWTAAEALKDWQLAKPGEGQHTLNPVVGETNDSRVNNMWSADSARPEYVVKALEAAKSGPVEEGSVGAGRGTQAFGWKGGIGTSSRVLPKSLGGYTVGVLVQTNFGGDLIMNGAPVGRELGQYSYKTQLEEARQGITPMDGGSMMMVVATDAPILSRNLDRLAKRAMMGIARTGSVANNSSGDYVIAFSTNKDVRRDRGASEPVPSKTLNNASMSPLFQAVVEAIQESVYNAMLKAETVTSSRGTLEAIDVEKVKVIIKKYNVTDYDQKLSPVGSN
;
A
#
# COMPACT_ATOMS: atom_id res chain seq x y z
N MET A 1 25.31 -48.45 23.40
CA MET A 1 23.96 -47.86 23.52
C MET A 1 24.12 -46.40 23.93
N SER A 2 24.17 -45.49 22.94
CA SER A 2 24.25 -44.05 23.18
C SER A 2 22.87 -43.46 23.01
N ILE A 3 22.36 -42.83 24.08
CA ILE A 3 21.05 -42.18 24.12
C ILE A 3 21.25 -40.76 23.60
N THR A 4 20.80 -40.51 22.38
CA THR A 4 20.76 -39.16 21.80
C THR A 4 19.50 -38.46 22.32
N ALA A 5 19.68 -37.46 23.18
CA ALA A 5 18.60 -36.61 23.66
C ALA A 5 18.12 -35.71 22.52
N MET A 6 16.91 -35.97 22.03
CA MET A 6 16.25 -35.19 21.00
C MET A 6 15.49 -34.05 21.71
N SER A 7 16.05 -32.83 21.68
CA SER A 7 15.37 -31.64 22.18
C SER A 7 14.22 -31.27 21.25
N THR A 8 13.00 -31.63 21.65
CA THR A 8 11.75 -31.19 21.02
C THR A 8 11.56 -29.69 21.29
N MET A 9 11.85 -28.86 20.29
CA MET A 9 11.53 -27.44 20.29
C MET A 9 10.02 -27.31 20.09
N LEU A 10 9.28 -26.95 21.15
CA LEU A 10 7.85 -26.64 21.04
C LEU A 10 7.68 -25.36 20.19
N ILE A 11 7.24 -25.55 18.95
CA ILE A 11 6.69 -24.47 18.13
C ILE A 11 5.28 -24.21 18.69
N LEU A 12 5.15 -23.18 19.52
CA LEU A 12 3.83 -22.66 19.91
C LEU A 12 3.16 -22.05 18.66
N PRO A 13 1.90 -22.40 18.36
CA PRO A 13 1.16 -21.74 17.29
C PRO A 13 0.93 -20.27 17.67
N ASN A 14 1.42 -19.34 16.85
CA ASN A 14 1.06 -17.93 16.92
C ASN A 14 -0.42 -17.77 16.55
N THR A 15 -1.31 -17.93 17.53
CA THR A 15 -2.70 -17.49 17.43
C THR A 15 -2.80 -16.05 17.91
N SER A 16 -2.76 -15.10 16.97
CA SER A 16 -3.24 -13.74 17.22
C SER A 16 -3.82 -13.12 15.95
N ASN A 17 -4.83 -13.77 15.35
CA ASN A 17 -5.82 -13.03 14.57
C ASN A 17 -6.90 -12.56 15.55
N ALA A 18 -6.55 -11.62 16.43
CA ALA A 18 -7.58 -10.80 17.04
C ALA A 18 -8.13 -9.94 15.90
N GLU A 19 -9.43 -10.02 15.62
CA GLU A 19 -10.07 -9.06 14.71
C GLU A 19 -9.76 -7.66 15.22
N ASN A 20 -8.98 -6.90 14.44
CA ASN A 20 -8.63 -5.54 14.78
C ASN A 20 -9.90 -4.69 14.76
N ASN A 21 -10.46 -4.40 15.93
CA ASN A 21 -11.71 -3.64 16.10
C ASN A 21 -11.56 -2.12 15.96
N LYS A 22 -10.36 -1.62 15.61
CA LYS A 22 -10.18 -0.19 15.37
C LYS A 22 -10.97 0.28 14.13
N PRO A 23 -11.46 1.53 14.12
CA PRO A 23 -12.27 2.03 13.03
C PRO A 23 -11.46 2.34 11.78
N ARG A 24 -12.14 2.37 10.63
CA ARG A 24 -11.68 3.02 9.39
C ARG A 24 -12.12 4.49 9.40
N ALA A 25 -11.65 5.28 8.44
CA ALA A 25 -11.96 6.71 8.36
C ALA A 25 -13.47 6.99 8.30
N ARG A 26 -14.21 6.21 7.51
CA ARG A 26 -15.67 6.35 7.38
C ARG A 26 -16.42 6.03 8.67
N ASP A 27 -15.92 5.09 9.47
CA ASP A 27 -16.56 4.68 10.74
C ASP A 27 -16.50 5.79 11.81
N ILE A 28 -15.60 6.77 11.65
CA ILE A 28 -15.51 7.96 12.50
C ILE A 28 -16.12 9.22 11.85
N GLY A 29 -16.91 9.04 10.78
CA GLY A 29 -17.60 10.11 10.07
C GLY A 29 -16.75 10.85 9.03
N LEU A 30 -15.51 10.43 8.74
CA LEU A 30 -14.74 11.04 7.65
C LEU A 30 -15.19 10.47 6.31
N GLN A 31 -16.00 11.26 5.59
CA GLN A 31 -16.31 11.02 4.18
C GLN A 31 -15.24 11.71 3.32
N ILE A 32 -14.40 10.93 2.65
CA ILE A 32 -13.33 11.46 1.79
C ILE A 32 -13.86 11.60 0.36
N GLY A 33 -13.87 12.84 -0.14
CA GLY A 33 -14.27 13.13 -1.51
C GLY A 33 -15.75 12.85 -1.80
N THR A 34 -16.07 12.64 -3.07
CA THR A 34 -17.45 12.63 -3.58
C THR A 34 -17.85 11.32 -4.25
N ILE A 35 -16.88 10.48 -4.63
CA ILE A 35 -17.16 9.23 -5.33
C ILE A 35 -17.42 8.14 -4.28
N ALA A 36 -18.45 7.32 -4.50
CA ALA A 36 -18.78 6.23 -3.59
C ALA A 36 -17.70 5.14 -3.62
N PRO A 37 -17.37 4.51 -2.48
CA PRO A 37 -16.48 3.37 -2.46
C PRO A 37 -17.13 2.12 -3.06
N GLY A 38 -16.29 1.12 -3.38
CA GLY A 38 -16.75 -0.23 -3.67
C GLY A 38 -17.23 -0.97 -2.42
N LYS A 39 -17.62 -2.23 -2.60
CA LYS A 39 -18.25 -3.05 -1.55
C LYS A 39 -17.38 -3.20 -0.31
N TYR A 40 -16.08 -3.45 -0.50
CA TYR A 40 -15.13 -3.66 0.59
C TYR A 40 -14.40 -2.37 0.94
N ASN A 41 -14.56 -1.33 0.12
CA ASN A 41 -13.75 -0.13 0.15
C ASN A 41 -12.26 -0.52 0.24
N ALA A 42 -11.81 -1.30 -0.72
CA ALA A 42 -10.47 -1.90 -0.75
C ALA A 42 -10.00 -2.13 -2.19
N ILE A 43 -8.70 -2.30 -2.40
CA ILE A 43 -8.12 -2.56 -3.74
C ILE A 43 -8.73 -3.78 -4.43
N THR A 44 -9.17 -4.75 -3.63
CA THR A 44 -9.84 -6.00 -4.03
C THR A 44 -11.26 -5.81 -4.57
N ASP A 45 -11.83 -4.60 -4.50
CA ASP A 45 -13.05 -4.25 -5.25
C ASP A 45 -12.82 -4.26 -6.77
N VAL A 46 -11.56 -4.10 -7.21
CA VAL A 46 -11.20 -4.32 -8.61
C VAL A 46 -11.17 -5.82 -8.88
N ALA A 47 -12.07 -6.28 -9.76
CA ALA A 47 -12.29 -7.70 -10.01
C ALA A 47 -10.99 -8.45 -10.38
N GLY A 48 -10.76 -9.58 -9.71
CA GLY A 48 -9.58 -10.42 -9.89
C GLY A 48 -8.36 -10.03 -9.06
N VAL A 49 -8.35 -8.87 -8.42
CA VAL A 49 -7.26 -8.48 -7.51
C VAL A 49 -7.39 -9.23 -6.19
N LYS A 50 -6.25 -9.74 -5.69
CA LYS A 50 -6.13 -10.39 -4.38
C LYS A 50 -5.01 -9.76 -3.57
N VAL A 51 -5.17 -9.76 -2.24
CA VAL A 51 -4.16 -9.30 -1.29
C VAL A 51 -3.93 -10.35 -0.22
N GLY A 52 -2.67 -10.58 0.14
CA GLY A 52 -2.27 -11.46 1.23
C GLY A 52 -1.17 -10.85 2.08
N HIS A 53 -1.17 -11.17 3.36
CA HIS A 53 -0.20 -10.67 4.33
C HIS A 53 0.48 -11.83 5.04
N TYR A 54 1.76 -11.63 5.36
CA TYR A 54 2.45 -12.44 6.36
C TYR A 54 3.19 -11.51 7.32
N THR A 55 2.72 -11.44 8.56
CA THR A 55 3.25 -10.57 9.62
C THR A 55 4.27 -11.32 10.46
N VAL A 56 5.45 -10.75 10.68
CA VAL A 56 6.57 -11.40 11.36
C VAL A 56 6.94 -10.66 12.64
N ASN A 57 6.95 -11.40 13.74
CA ASN A 57 7.51 -10.99 15.01
C ASN A 57 8.44 -12.10 15.50
N ILE A 58 9.74 -11.82 15.62
CA ILE A 58 10.74 -12.76 16.12
C ILE A 58 11.57 -12.03 17.19
N GLY A 59 11.77 -12.69 18.32
CA GLY A 59 12.50 -12.11 19.44
C GLY A 59 11.97 -10.73 19.85
N ASP A 60 12.88 -9.88 20.30
CA ASP A 60 12.56 -8.53 20.73
C ASP A 60 12.86 -7.45 19.69
N ASP A 61 13.45 -7.76 18.53
CA ASP A 61 13.93 -6.76 17.55
C ASP A 61 13.43 -6.95 16.11
N ILE A 62 12.71 -8.03 15.77
CA ILE A 62 12.12 -8.23 14.43
C ILE A 62 10.63 -7.89 14.45
N ARG A 63 10.22 -6.87 13.70
CA ARG A 63 8.84 -6.37 13.60
C ARG A 63 8.55 -5.96 12.14
N THR A 64 8.42 -6.95 11.26
CA THR A 64 8.32 -6.73 9.81
C THR A 64 7.29 -7.67 9.18
N GLY A 65 7.29 -7.81 7.85
CA GLY A 65 6.46 -8.78 7.15
C GLY A 65 6.45 -8.56 5.65
N VAL A 66 5.55 -9.27 4.99
CA VAL A 66 5.36 -9.23 3.54
C VAL A 66 3.89 -8.95 3.23
N THR A 67 3.65 -8.12 2.23
CA THR A 67 2.33 -7.96 1.62
C THR A 67 2.44 -8.34 0.14
N ALA A 68 1.60 -9.26 -0.31
CA ALA A 68 1.49 -9.66 -1.70
C ALA A 68 0.21 -9.11 -2.31
N ILE A 69 0.32 -8.53 -3.51
CA ILE A 69 -0.81 -8.09 -4.33
C ILE A 69 -0.76 -8.88 -5.63
N ILE A 70 -1.79 -9.67 -5.92
CA ILE A 70 -1.92 -10.41 -7.17
C ILE A 70 -2.85 -9.60 -8.09
N PRO A 71 -2.35 -9.01 -9.19
CA PRO A 71 -3.16 -8.17 -10.07
C PRO A 71 -4.33 -8.90 -10.74
N SER A 72 -4.18 -10.19 -11.00
CA SER A 72 -5.23 -11.00 -11.61
C SER A 72 -5.03 -12.49 -11.42
N ASP A 73 -6.11 -13.26 -11.51
CA ASP A 73 -6.11 -14.73 -11.39
C ASP A 73 -5.74 -15.48 -12.66
N HIS A 74 -5.57 -14.77 -13.79
CA HIS A 74 -5.14 -15.40 -15.03
C HIS A 74 -3.62 -15.57 -15.07
N ASP A 75 -3.15 -16.32 -16.07
CA ASP A 75 -1.74 -16.49 -16.35
C ASP A 75 -1.11 -15.15 -16.82
N MET A 76 -0.55 -14.40 -15.87
CA MET A 76 0.12 -13.13 -16.12
C MET A 76 1.51 -13.29 -16.76
N TYR A 77 2.09 -14.49 -16.73
CA TYR A 77 3.36 -14.73 -17.41
C TYR A 77 3.16 -14.77 -18.92
N LYS A 78 2.10 -15.48 -19.36
CA LYS A 78 1.66 -15.52 -20.75
C LYS A 78 0.92 -14.26 -21.20
N TYR A 79 0.06 -13.70 -20.35
CA TYR A 79 -0.72 -12.50 -20.65
C TYR A 79 -0.46 -11.35 -19.66
N PRO A 80 0.73 -10.72 -19.66
CA PRO A 80 1.01 -9.60 -18.77
C PRO A 80 -0.08 -8.52 -18.77
N VAL A 81 -0.31 -7.94 -17.59
CA VAL A 81 -1.29 -6.85 -17.42
C VAL A 81 -0.62 -5.49 -17.65
N PRO A 82 -1.27 -4.55 -18.34
CA PRO A 82 -0.74 -3.20 -18.49
C PRO A 82 -0.49 -2.55 -17.14
N ALA A 83 0.68 -1.94 -17.03
CA ALA A 83 1.13 -1.31 -15.81
C ALA A 83 2.06 -0.14 -16.10
N TRP A 84 2.27 0.69 -15.08
CA TRP A 84 3.30 1.70 -15.06
C TRP A 84 3.81 1.94 -13.65
N ILE A 85 5.05 2.40 -13.54
CA ILE A 85 5.66 2.83 -12.29
C ILE A 85 5.98 4.32 -12.39
N HIS A 86 5.43 5.10 -11.47
CA HIS A 86 5.78 6.50 -11.30
C HIS A 86 6.62 6.68 -10.03
N VAL A 87 7.78 7.33 -10.20
CA VAL A 87 8.66 7.74 -9.10
C VAL A 87 8.29 9.17 -8.72
N GLY A 88 7.71 9.35 -7.53
CA GLY A 88 7.44 10.65 -6.94
C GLY A 88 8.71 11.24 -6.31
N ASN A 89 9.37 10.46 -5.45
CA ASN A 89 10.70 10.74 -4.93
C ASN A 89 11.51 9.43 -4.82
N GLY A 90 12.73 9.43 -5.36
CA GLY A 90 13.48 8.20 -5.66
C GLY A 90 14.36 7.63 -4.55
N TYR A 91 14.11 7.99 -3.29
CA TYR A 91 14.94 7.53 -2.16
C TYR A 91 14.51 6.13 -1.64
N GLY A 92 14.41 5.14 -2.53
CA GLY A 92 14.04 3.77 -2.18
C GLY A 92 14.54 2.73 -3.19
N LYS A 93 14.19 1.46 -2.97
CA LYS A 93 14.62 0.33 -3.81
C LYS A 93 13.39 -0.35 -4.40
N LEU A 94 13.16 -0.15 -5.69
CA LEU A 94 12.07 -0.78 -6.42
C LEU A 94 12.63 -1.73 -7.48
N ILE A 95 12.54 -3.04 -7.21
CA ILE A 95 13.00 -4.07 -8.15
C ILE A 95 11.97 -4.21 -9.27
N GLY A 96 12.48 -4.28 -10.50
CA GLY A 96 11.71 -4.52 -11.72
C GLY A 96 11.22 -3.28 -12.45
N GLU A 97 11.54 -2.07 -11.98
CA GLU A 97 11.05 -0.81 -12.56
C GLU A 97 11.35 -0.67 -14.05
N THR A 98 12.60 -0.93 -14.47
CA THR A 98 13.08 -0.61 -15.81
C THR A 98 12.30 -1.34 -16.89
N GLN A 99 12.06 -2.65 -16.74
CA GLN A 99 11.27 -3.42 -17.69
C GLN A 99 9.78 -3.02 -17.68
N VAL A 100 9.22 -2.67 -16.51
CA VAL A 100 7.84 -2.16 -16.45
C VAL A 100 7.72 -0.83 -17.21
N ARG A 101 8.72 0.05 -17.14
CA ARG A 101 8.72 1.32 -17.87
C ARG A 101 9.02 1.16 -19.35
N GLU A 102 9.77 0.13 -19.74
CA GLU A 102 10.05 -0.19 -21.14
C GLU A 102 8.82 -0.83 -21.83
N PHE A 103 8.26 -1.90 -21.23
CA PHE A 103 7.17 -2.66 -21.84
C PHE A 103 5.78 -2.21 -21.42
N GLY A 104 5.66 -1.45 -20.33
CA GLY A 104 4.37 -0.96 -19.85
C GLY A 104 3.45 -2.05 -19.31
N GLN A 105 4.02 -3.08 -18.69
CA GLN A 105 3.30 -4.26 -18.20
C GLN A 105 3.97 -4.90 -16.98
N ILE A 106 3.21 -5.63 -16.17
CA ILE A 106 3.70 -6.51 -15.10
C ILE A 106 3.27 -7.96 -15.36
N GLU A 107 4.18 -8.89 -15.07
CA GLU A 107 4.06 -10.32 -15.36
C GLU A 107 4.14 -11.19 -14.09
N THR A 108 4.23 -10.56 -12.92
CA THR A 108 4.32 -11.19 -11.60
C THR A 108 3.36 -10.52 -10.61
N PRO A 109 3.02 -11.19 -9.49
CA PRO A 109 2.53 -10.50 -8.31
C PRO A 109 3.45 -9.36 -7.86
N ILE A 110 2.87 -8.35 -7.22
CA ILE A 110 3.62 -7.26 -6.59
C ILE A 110 3.88 -7.62 -5.14
N ILE A 111 5.13 -7.53 -4.70
CA ILE A 111 5.52 -7.80 -3.31
C ILE A 111 5.98 -6.50 -2.65
N LEU A 112 5.48 -6.23 -1.45
CA LEU A 112 5.94 -5.13 -0.61
C LEU A 112 6.60 -5.68 0.66
N VAL A 113 7.72 -5.09 1.07
CA VAL A 113 8.57 -5.55 2.19
C VAL A 113 9.33 -4.40 2.88
N CYS A 114 10.27 -4.73 3.78
CA CYS A 114 11.25 -3.80 4.32
C CYS A 114 12.36 -3.43 3.31
N THR A 115 13.09 -2.33 3.54
CA THR A 115 14.14 -1.84 2.62
C THR A 115 15.19 -2.86 2.23
N LEU A 116 15.81 -3.54 3.21
CA LEU A 116 16.88 -4.50 2.93
C LEU A 116 16.34 -5.90 2.58
N CYS A 117 15.02 -6.09 2.65
CA CYS A 117 14.34 -7.34 2.34
C CYS A 117 14.10 -7.54 0.83
N VAL A 118 14.23 -6.49 0.01
CA VAL A 118 13.80 -6.50 -1.41
C VAL A 118 14.48 -7.60 -2.22
N TRP A 119 15.77 -7.87 -2.00
CA TRP A 119 16.51 -8.86 -2.79
C TRP A 119 16.07 -10.28 -2.48
N THR A 120 15.95 -10.64 -1.20
CA THR A 120 15.39 -11.93 -0.78
C THR A 120 13.96 -12.10 -1.29
N ALA A 121 13.16 -11.03 -1.28
CA ALA A 121 11.80 -11.07 -1.76
C ALA A 121 11.71 -11.26 -3.28
N ALA A 122 12.59 -10.61 -4.05
CA ALA A 122 12.67 -10.77 -5.49
C ALA A 122 13.14 -12.16 -5.89
N GLU A 123 14.14 -12.71 -5.20
CA GLU A 123 14.58 -14.09 -5.38
C GLU A 123 13.45 -15.08 -5.12
N ALA A 124 12.76 -14.94 -3.98
CA ALA A 124 11.65 -15.80 -3.61
C ALA A 124 10.46 -15.71 -4.58
N LEU A 125 10.10 -14.50 -5.04
CA LEU A 125 9.05 -14.30 -6.03
C LEU A 125 9.43 -14.95 -7.37
N LYS A 126 10.70 -14.81 -7.78
CA LYS A 126 11.24 -15.42 -9.00
C LYS A 126 11.16 -16.95 -8.91
N ASP A 127 11.63 -17.54 -7.82
CA ASP A 127 11.60 -19.00 -7.63
C ASP A 127 10.15 -19.52 -7.52
N TRP A 128 9.27 -18.82 -6.80
CA TRP A 128 7.86 -19.18 -6.68
C TRP A 128 7.14 -19.16 -8.03
N GLN A 129 7.41 -18.16 -8.88
CA GLN A 129 6.79 -18.10 -10.20
C GLN A 129 7.34 -19.22 -11.10
N LEU A 130 8.66 -19.38 -11.18
CA LEU A 130 9.31 -20.37 -12.06
C LEU A 130 9.04 -21.83 -11.66
N ALA A 131 8.55 -22.09 -10.44
CA ALA A 131 8.11 -23.41 -10.02
C ALA A 131 6.77 -23.85 -10.64
N LYS A 132 6.01 -22.95 -11.28
CA LYS A 132 4.71 -23.31 -11.87
C LYS A 132 4.89 -24.01 -13.23
N PRO A 133 3.97 -24.92 -13.62
CA PRO A 133 4.03 -25.57 -14.92
C PRO A 133 3.94 -24.57 -16.08
N GLY A 134 4.80 -24.72 -17.09
CA GLY A 134 4.81 -23.88 -18.30
C GLY A 134 5.63 -22.60 -18.19
N GLU A 135 6.21 -22.31 -17.03
CA GLU A 135 7.12 -21.17 -16.82
C GLU A 135 8.55 -21.48 -17.30
N GLY A 136 9.45 -20.48 -17.21
CA GLY A 136 10.88 -20.65 -17.53
C GLY A 136 11.21 -20.66 -19.03
N GLN A 137 10.25 -20.29 -19.89
CA GLN A 137 10.45 -20.12 -21.33
C GLN A 137 11.14 -18.79 -21.68
N HIS A 138 11.14 -17.84 -20.75
CA HIS A 138 11.73 -16.50 -20.84
C HIS A 138 12.26 -16.04 -19.48
N THR A 139 13.10 -14.99 -19.48
CA THR A 139 13.49 -14.28 -18.25
C THR A 139 12.28 -13.69 -17.55
N LEU A 140 12.38 -13.50 -16.23
CA LEU A 140 11.31 -12.98 -15.39
C LEU A 140 11.70 -11.65 -14.76
N ASN A 141 10.74 -10.75 -14.62
CA ASN A 141 10.87 -9.49 -13.92
C ASN A 141 10.01 -9.44 -12.63
N PRO A 142 10.57 -9.82 -11.48
CA PRO A 142 9.94 -9.62 -10.17
C PRO A 142 9.66 -8.14 -9.89
N VAL A 143 8.47 -7.81 -9.38
CA VAL A 143 8.13 -6.44 -8.97
C VAL A 143 8.07 -6.37 -7.45
N VAL A 144 9.07 -5.74 -6.85
CA VAL A 144 9.21 -5.66 -5.39
C VAL A 144 9.47 -4.23 -4.93
N GLY A 145 8.56 -3.68 -4.13
CA GLY A 145 8.70 -2.37 -3.48
C GLY A 145 8.94 -2.49 -1.99
N GLU A 146 9.31 -1.38 -1.36
CA GLU A 146 9.68 -1.37 0.06
C GLU A 146 9.40 -0.07 0.78
N THR A 147 9.43 -0.17 2.10
CA THR A 147 9.64 0.99 2.97
C THR A 147 10.58 0.66 4.13
N ASN A 148 11.17 1.67 4.76
CA ASN A 148 12.09 1.50 5.88
C ASN A 148 11.41 1.33 7.26
N ASP A 149 11.45 0.14 7.84
CA ASP A 149 10.87 -0.18 9.15
C ASP A 149 11.89 -0.23 10.32
N SER A 150 13.08 0.35 10.14
CA SER A 150 14.25 0.15 11.04
C SER A 150 14.06 0.63 12.48
N ARG A 151 13.06 1.48 12.74
CA ARG A 151 12.75 2.03 14.06
C ARG A 151 12.28 0.98 15.05
N VAL A 152 11.62 -0.08 14.56
CA VAL A 152 11.18 -1.21 15.38
C VAL A 152 11.65 -2.56 14.83
N ASN A 153 12.23 -2.60 13.63
CA ASN A 153 12.72 -3.81 13.00
C ASN A 153 14.25 -3.82 12.81
N ASN A 154 14.90 -4.93 13.10
CA ASN A 154 16.30 -5.17 12.77
C ASN A 154 16.42 -5.69 11.32
N MET A 155 16.23 -4.80 10.34
CA MET A 155 16.27 -5.14 8.90
C MET A 155 17.61 -5.68 8.40
N TRP A 156 18.67 -5.60 9.22
CA TRP A 156 19.99 -6.14 8.90
C TRP A 156 20.13 -7.63 9.27
N SER A 157 19.21 -8.16 10.08
CA SER A 157 19.18 -9.59 10.41
C SER A 157 18.65 -10.41 9.24
N ALA A 158 19.22 -11.60 9.03
CA ALA A 158 18.69 -12.60 8.09
C ALA A 158 17.26 -13.05 8.46
N ASP A 159 16.83 -12.86 9.72
CA ASP A 159 15.49 -13.21 10.16
C ASP A 159 14.40 -12.21 9.73
N SER A 160 14.81 -11.02 9.28
CA SER A 160 13.89 -10.00 8.75
C SER A 160 13.33 -10.36 7.38
N ALA A 161 14.04 -11.18 6.60
CA ALA A 161 13.62 -11.55 5.26
C ALA A 161 13.95 -13.03 5.00
N ARG A 162 12.92 -13.84 4.75
CA ARG A 162 13.10 -15.23 4.35
C ARG A 162 12.15 -15.60 3.21
N PRO A 163 12.54 -16.47 2.26
CA PRO A 163 11.70 -16.83 1.13
C PRO A 163 10.32 -17.34 1.52
N GLU A 164 10.22 -18.11 2.61
CA GLU A 164 8.95 -18.64 3.10
C GLU A 164 7.95 -17.54 3.49
N TYR A 165 8.40 -16.34 3.84
CA TYR A 165 7.50 -15.24 4.18
C TYR A 165 6.75 -14.73 2.94
N VAL A 166 7.44 -14.67 1.80
CA VAL A 166 6.85 -14.28 0.52
C VAL A 166 5.85 -15.32 0.05
N VAL A 167 6.23 -16.61 0.11
CA VAL A 167 5.34 -17.71 -0.27
C VAL A 167 4.08 -17.70 0.58
N LYS A 168 4.20 -17.56 1.91
CA LYS A 168 3.03 -17.49 2.81
C LYS A 168 2.13 -16.28 2.51
N ALA A 169 2.69 -15.12 2.19
CA ALA A 169 1.90 -13.95 1.81
C ALA A 169 1.16 -14.17 0.47
N LEU A 170 1.80 -14.84 -0.51
CA LEU A 170 1.19 -15.20 -1.78
C LEU A 170 0.07 -16.23 -1.61
N GLU A 171 0.28 -17.25 -0.78
CA GLU A 171 -0.72 -18.29 -0.49
C GLU A 171 -1.91 -17.75 0.32
N ALA A 172 -1.68 -16.76 1.18
CA ALA A 172 -2.73 -16.09 1.92
C ALA A 172 -3.57 -15.12 1.06
N ALA A 173 -3.16 -14.85 -0.19
CA ALA A 173 -3.77 -13.83 -1.01
C ALA A 173 -5.20 -14.20 -1.43
N LYS A 174 -6.16 -13.33 -1.09
CA LYS A 174 -7.58 -13.50 -1.39
C LYS A 174 -8.25 -12.18 -1.77
N SER A 175 -9.41 -12.29 -2.42
CA SER A 175 -10.31 -11.14 -2.64
C SER A 175 -11.16 -10.90 -1.38
N GLY A 176 -12.00 -9.86 -1.38
CA GLY A 176 -12.81 -9.47 -0.24
C GLY A 176 -12.14 -8.42 0.66
N PRO A 177 -12.56 -8.29 1.93
CA PRO A 177 -11.95 -7.36 2.88
C PRO A 177 -10.43 -7.60 3.02
N VAL A 178 -9.68 -6.52 3.17
CA VAL A 178 -8.22 -6.54 3.36
C VAL A 178 -7.91 -6.09 4.78
N GLU A 179 -6.99 -6.79 5.44
CA GLU A 179 -6.52 -6.42 6.77
C GLU A 179 -5.62 -5.17 6.68
N GLU A 180 -5.78 -4.24 7.62
CA GLU A 180 -5.14 -2.91 7.59
C GLU A 180 -4.42 -2.63 8.91
N GLY A 181 -3.57 -1.61 8.92
CA GLY A 181 -2.76 -1.20 10.06
C GLY A 181 -1.46 -1.99 10.17
N SER A 182 -1.14 -2.48 11.36
CA SER A 182 0.18 -3.03 11.72
C SER A 182 0.40 -4.48 11.27
N VAL A 183 0.16 -4.77 9.98
CA VAL A 183 0.18 -6.11 9.37
C VAL A 183 1.04 -6.18 8.12
N GLY A 184 1.48 -7.39 7.76
CA GLY A 184 2.31 -7.65 6.59
C GLY A 184 3.52 -6.72 6.55
N ALA A 185 3.77 -6.13 5.38
CA ALA A 185 4.86 -5.17 5.21
C ALA A 185 4.66 -3.83 5.94
N GLY A 186 3.45 -3.55 6.44
CA GLY A 186 3.16 -2.40 7.29
C GLY A 186 3.46 -2.63 8.78
N ARG A 187 3.94 -3.81 9.17
CA ARG A 187 4.13 -4.17 10.59
C ARG A 187 5.01 -3.17 11.34
N GLY A 188 6.17 -2.80 10.78
CA GLY A 188 7.14 -1.93 11.43
C GLY A 188 7.16 -0.48 10.92
N THR A 189 6.17 -0.06 10.15
CA THR A 189 6.19 1.24 9.47
C THR A 189 5.46 2.34 10.24
N GLN A 190 5.75 3.60 9.91
CA GLN A 190 5.21 4.79 10.58
C GLN A 190 4.44 5.74 9.63
N ALA A 191 3.67 6.67 10.15
CA ALA A 191 3.06 7.74 9.37
C ALA A 191 2.91 8.99 10.23
N PHE A 192 3.45 10.12 9.77
CA PHE A 192 3.40 11.42 10.47
C PHE A 192 3.93 11.36 11.92
N GLY A 193 4.87 10.45 12.18
CA GLY A 193 5.44 10.24 13.52
C GLY A 193 4.60 9.37 14.47
N TRP A 194 3.46 8.84 14.02
CA TRP A 194 2.72 7.75 14.67
C TRP A 194 3.00 6.41 13.97
N LYS A 195 2.47 5.33 14.51
CA LYS A 195 2.37 4.06 13.80
C LYS A 195 1.53 4.23 12.53
N GLY A 196 2.09 3.77 11.41
CA GLY A 196 1.40 3.65 10.13
C GLY A 196 1.08 2.19 9.82
N GLY A 197 1.03 1.82 8.55
CA GLY A 197 0.93 0.43 8.15
C GLY A 197 0.37 0.24 6.75
N ILE A 198 -0.38 -0.85 6.57
CA ILE A 198 -1.16 -1.11 5.36
C ILE A 198 -2.48 -0.35 5.44
N GLY A 199 -2.86 0.32 4.36
CA GLY A 199 -4.19 0.89 4.21
C GLY A 199 -4.74 0.68 2.82
N THR A 200 -6.05 0.64 2.69
CA THR A 200 -6.69 0.45 1.40
C THR A 200 -8.02 1.21 1.32
N SER A 201 -8.45 1.49 0.10
CA SER A 201 -9.77 2.05 -0.20
C SER A 201 -10.06 1.87 -1.68
N SER A 202 -11.29 2.15 -2.08
CA SER A 202 -11.68 2.12 -3.49
C SER A 202 -12.71 3.20 -3.82
N ARG A 203 -12.95 3.40 -5.12
CA ARG A 203 -13.95 4.31 -5.68
C ARG A 203 -14.56 3.67 -6.91
N VAL A 204 -15.89 3.72 -7.02
CA VAL A 204 -16.65 3.22 -8.17
C VAL A 204 -17.27 4.41 -8.88
N LEU A 205 -16.90 4.59 -10.15
CA LEU A 205 -17.48 5.63 -10.98
C LEU A 205 -18.94 5.28 -11.32
N PRO A 206 -19.84 6.27 -11.44
CA PRO A 206 -21.19 6.03 -11.95
C PRO A 206 -21.13 5.54 -13.40
N LYS A 207 -22.19 4.84 -13.84
CA LYS A 207 -22.29 4.30 -15.21
C LYS A 207 -22.14 5.38 -16.29
N SER A 208 -22.61 6.60 -16.03
CA SER A 208 -22.45 7.75 -16.93
C SER A 208 -20.98 8.16 -17.14
N LEU A 209 -20.08 7.78 -16.24
CA LEU A 209 -18.64 8.00 -16.31
C LEU A 209 -17.86 6.70 -16.56
N GLY A 210 -18.53 5.65 -17.03
CA GLY A 210 -17.92 4.38 -17.43
C GLY A 210 -18.12 3.21 -16.46
N GLY A 211 -18.56 3.45 -15.22
CA GLY A 211 -18.85 2.37 -14.26
C GLY A 211 -17.62 1.65 -13.69
N TYR A 212 -16.42 2.20 -13.94
CA TYR A 212 -15.15 1.57 -13.56
C TYR A 212 -14.84 1.72 -12.07
N THR A 213 -14.08 0.76 -11.55
CA THR A 213 -13.55 0.77 -10.20
C THR A 213 -12.09 1.19 -10.20
N VAL A 214 -11.70 2.03 -9.25
CA VAL A 214 -10.32 2.31 -8.86
C VAL A 214 -10.13 1.81 -7.44
N GLY A 215 -9.15 0.92 -7.25
CA GLY A 215 -8.75 0.39 -5.96
C GLY A 215 -7.33 0.84 -5.61
N VAL A 216 -7.06 1.08 -4.34
CA VAL A 216 -5.73 1.52 -3.87
C VAL A 216 -5.32 0.74 -2.64
N LEU A 217 -4.07 0.30 -2.59
CA LEU A 217 -3.41 -0.19 -1.38
C LEU A 217 -2.12 0.60 -1.15
N VAL A 218 -1.86 0.94 0.10
CA VAL A 218 -0.68 1.69 0.50
C VAL A 218 0.08 0.99 1.62
N GLN A 219 1.40 1.18 1.65
CA GLN A 219 2.26 0.90 2.78
C GLN A 219 2.87 2.22 3.24
N THR A 220 2.33 2.78 4.32
CA THR A 220 2.71 4.11 4.80
C THR A 220 3.98 4.03 5.63
N ASN A 221 5.00 4.82 5.27
CA ASN A 221 6.20 5.00 6.06
C ASN A 221 6.75 6.44 5.99
N PHE A 222 5.92 7.48 6.02
CA PHE A 222 6.37 8.84 5.68
C PHE A 222 6.01 9.89 6.74
N GLY A 223 6.56 11.10 6.60
CA GLY A 223 6.36 12.24 7.52
C GLY A 223 5.52 13.37 6.92
N GLY A 224 5.55 14.52 7.57
CA GLY A 224 4.78 15.71 7.19
C GLY A 224 3.80 16.13 8.29
N ASP A 225 2.81 16.92 7.91
CA ASP A 225 1.84 17.50 8.84
C ASP A 225 0.46 16.88 8.63
N LEU A 226 0.07 15.93 9.46
CA LEU A 226 -1.18 15.18 9.26
C LEU A 226 -2.40 16.10 9.11
N ILE A 227 -3.05 16.03 7.94
CA ILE A 227 -4.31 16.68 7.63
C ILE A 227 -5.36 15.62 7.33
N MET A 228 -6.51 15.69 8.00
CA MET A 228 -7.67 14.83 7.75
C MET A 228 -8.86 15.65 7.25
N ASN A 229 -9.24 15.51 5.98
CA ASN A 229 -10.30 16.31 5.34
C ASN A 229 -10.16 17.84 5.54
N GLY A 230 -8.92 18.34 5.64
CA GLY A 230 -8.63 19.76 5.91
C GLY A 230 -8.49 20.13 7.39
N ALA A 231 -8.89 19.25 8.32
CA ALA A 231 -8.63 19.47 9.74
C ALA A 231 -7.12 19.28 10.05
N PRO A 232 -6.48 20.22 10.78
CA PRO A 232 -5.04 20.18 11.08
C PRO A 232 -4.74 19.23 12.26
N VAL A 233 -5.07 17.95 12.11
CA VAL A 233 -5.00 16.93 13.17
C VAL A 233 -3.59 16.83 13.75
N GLY A 234 -2.55 16.84 12.91
CA GLY A 234 -1.16 16.78 13.37
C GLY A 234 -0.82 17.91 14.34
N ARG A 235 -1.20 19.13 13.98
CA ARG A 235 -0.97 20.33 14.80
C ARG A 235 -1.75 20.31 16.11
N GLU A 236 -3.02 19.91 16.10
CA GLU A 236 -3.85 19.80 17.31
C GLU A 236 -3.33 18.73 18.27
N LEU A 237 -2.70 17.67 17.76
CA LEU A 237 -2.04 16.63 18.56
C LEU A 237 -0.58 16.99 18.92
N GLY A 238 -0.09 18.16 18.51
CA GLY A 238 1.26 18.62 18.81
C GLY A 238 2.37 17.79 18.13
N GLN A 239 2.09 17.23 16.96
CA GLN A 239 3.03 16.43 16.17
C GLN A 239 3.02 16.89 14.71
N TYR A 240 4.09 17.55 14.30
CA TYR A 240 4.24 18.18 12.99
C TYR A 240 5.73 18.42 12.69
N SER A 241 6.05 18.63 11.42
CA SER A 241 7.41 18.79 10.93
C SER A 241 8.11 20.00 11.56
N TYR A 242 9.39 19.83 11.89
CA TYR A 242 10.24 20.88 12.47
C TYR A 242 9.77 21.44 13.82
N LYS A 243 8.89 20.75 14.56
CA LYS A 243 8.40 21.19 15.87
C LYS A 243 9.53 21.62 16.82
N THR A 244 10.58 20.81 16.97
CA THR A 244 11.69 21.14 17.86
C THR A 244 12.42 22.41 17.41
N GLN A 245 12.60 22.65 16.11
CA GLN A 245 13.20 23.88 15.59
C GLN A 245 12.29 25.10 15.75
N LEU A 246 10.98 24.90 15.60
CA LEU A 246 9.99 25.99 15.59
C LEU A 246 9.54 26.40 16.99
N GLU A 247 9.38 25.45 17.92
CA GLU A 247 8.90 25.70 19.29
C GLU A 247 9.98 25.52 20.35
N GLU A 248 10.89 24.58 20.16
CA GLU A 248 11.84 24.13 21.19
C GLU A 248 13.27 24.55 20.83
N ALA A 249 13.44 25.77 20.30
CA ALA A 249 14.71 26.33 19.85
C ALA A 249 15.75 26.41 20.98
N ARG A 250 16.34 25.26 21.34
CA ARG A 250 17.47 24.99 22.24
C ARG A 250 17.52 23.50 22.50
N GLN A 251 18.04 22.75 21.53
CA GLN A 251 18.83 21.52 21.71
C GLN A 251 19.15 21.02 20.32
N GLY A 252 20.41 20.68 20.04
CA GLY A 252 20.89 20.21 18.73
C GLY A 252 20.34 18.84 18.32
N ILE A 253 19.02 18.66 18.38
CA ILE A 253 18.29 17.46 18.00
C ILE A 253 17.96 17.60 16.52
N THR A 254 18.63 16.78 15.71
CA THR A 254 18.25 16.57 14.31
C THR A 254 16.94 15.77 14.29
N PRO A 255 15.85 16.28 13.69
CA PRO A 255 14.62 15.53 13.54
C PRO A 255 14.88 14.28 12.72
N MET A 256 14.14 13.22 13.01
CA MET A 256 14.23 11.97 12.27
C MET A 256 13.48 12.14 10.94
N ASP A 257 14.10 12.86 10.00
CA ASP A 257 13.60 13.05 8.65
C ASP A 257 13.92 11.80 7.82
N GLY A 258 12.92 10.96 7.61
CA GLY A 258 13.04 9.72 6.85
C GLY A 258 11.69 9.11 6.56
N GLY A 259 11.52 8.58 5.35
CA GLY A 259 10.31 7.84 5.05
C GLY A 259 10.32 7.08 3.74
N SER A 260 9.19 6.47 3.41
CA SER A 260 8.88 5.91 2.11
C SER A 260 7.37 5.71 2.02
N MET A 261 6.84 5.59 0.82
CA MET A 261 5.44 5.28 0.59
C MET A 261 5.33 4.44 -0.67
N MET A 262 4.89 3.20 -0.50
CA MET A 262 4.48 2.37 -1.64
C MET A 262 2.98 2.54 -1.86
N MET A 263 2.60 2.92 -3.08
CA MET A 263 1.22 3.04 -3.51
C MET A 263 0.96 2.08 -4.65
N VAL A 264 -0.04 1.23 -4.53
CA VAL A 264 -0.50 0.33 -5.59
C VAL A 264 -1.90 0.76 -6.01
N VAL A 265 -2.07 1.09 -7.28
CA VAL A 265 -3.33 1.55 -7.87
C VAL A 265 -3.81 0.52 -8.89
N ALA A 266 -5.00 -0.03 -8.68
CA ALA A 266 -5.64 -0.97 -9.58
C ALA A 266 -6.88 -0.33 -10.22
N THR A 267 -7.20 -0.72 -11.45
CA THR A 267 -8.49 -0.37 -12.08
C THR A 267 -8.93 -1.43 -13.08
N ASP A 268 -10.24 -1.58 -13.25
CA ASP A 268 -10.85 -2.40 -14.32
C ASP A 268 -11.14 -1.58 -15.60
N ALA A 269 -10.75 -0.30 -15.64
CA ALA A 269 -10.84 0.51 -16.84
C ALA A 269 -9.83 0.06 -17.91
N PRO A 270 -10.19 0.02 -19.21
CA PRO A 270 -9.30 -0.41 -20.28
C PRO A 270 -8.26 0.66 -20.63
N ILE A 271 -7.14 0.67 -19.91
CA ILE A 271 -6.13 1.73 -19.97
C ILE A 271 -4.75 1.13 -20.29
N LEU A 272 -4.03 1.75 -21.22
CA LEU A 272 -2.66 1.40 -21.58
C LEU A 272 -1.62 2.15 -20.72
N SER A 273 -0.38 1.65 -20.71
CA SER A 273 0.76 2.13 -19.91
C SER A 273 0.92 3.65 -19.84
N ARG A 274 0.86 4.37 -20.98
CA ARG A 274 0.96 5.83 -21.02
C ARG A 274 -0.10 6.55 -20.17
N ASN A 275 -1.34 6.04 -20.14
CA ASN A 275 -2.39 6.63 -19.31
C ASN A 275 -2.37 6.08 -17.87
N LEU A 276 -1.79 4.90 -17.64
CA LEU A 276 -1.48 4.41 -16.30
C LEU A 276 -0.38 5.24 -15.62
N ASP A 277 0.61 5.75 -16.35
CA ASP A 277 1.56 6.76 -15.83
C ASP A 277 0.83 8.02 -15.34
N ARG A 278 -0.11 8.52 -16.14
CA ARG A 278 -0.91 9.70 -15.77
C ARG A 278 -1.77 9.42 -14.54
N LEU A 279 -2.33 8.21 -14.44
CA LEU A 279 -3.10 7.75 -13.29
C LEU A 279 -2.21 7.67 -12.03
N ALA A 280 -1.03 7.06 -12.14
CA ALA A 280 -0.06 6.92 -11.06
C ALA A 280 0.38 8.28 -10.50
N LYS A 281 0.64 9.27 -11.36
CA LYS A 281 0.96 10.65 -10.96
C LYS A 281 -0.09 11.30 -10.05
N ARG A 282 -1.36 10.85 -10.09
CA ARG A 282 -2.43 11.39 -9.24
C ARG A 282 -2.36 10.88 -7.81
N ALA A 283 -1.71 9.75 -7.57
CA ALA A 283 -1.50 9.28 -6.21
C ALA A 283 -0.64 10.26 -5.39
N MET A 284 0.33 10.93 -6.03
CA MET A 284 1.11 12.01 -5.40
C MET A 284 0.24 13.19 -4.94
N MET A 285 -0.79 13.55 -5.72
CA MET A 285 -1.75 14.59 -5.30
C MET A 285 -2.61 14.13 -4.12
N GLY A 286 -2.94 12.84 -4.06
CA GLY A 286 -3.64 12.24 -2.93
C GLY A 286 -2.84 12.32 -1.64
N ILE A 287 -1.57 11.89 -1.65
CA ILE A 287 -0.74 11.94 -0.44
C ILE A 287 -0.47 13.38 0.01
N ALA A 288 -0.32 14.32 -0.93
CA ALA A 288 -0.11 15.73 -0.60
C ALA A 288 -1.28 16.31 0.21
N ARG A 289 -2.52 15.87 -0.07
CA ARG A 289 -3.71 16.29 0.69
C ARG A 289 -3.78 15.73 2.11
N THR A 290 -2.96 14.72 2.42
CA THR A 290 -2.80 14.21 3.79
C THR A 290 -1.71 14.95 4.58
N GLY A 291 -0.95 15.83 3.91
CA GLY A 291 0.11 16.65 4.51
C GLY A 291 1.53 16.19 4.23
N SER A 292 1.72 15.22 3.32
CA SER A 292 3.06 14.85 2.85
C SER A 292 3.62 15.91 1.91
N VAL A 293 4.93 16.13 2.00
CA VAL A 293 5.69 16.97 1.06
C VAL A 293 6.71 16.16 0.25
N ALA A 294 6.67 14.83 0.34
CA ALA A 294 7.67 13.94 -0.28
C ALA A 294 9.11 14.32 0.13
N ASN A 295 9.38 14.27 1.43
CA ASN A 295 10.68 14.66 2.02
C ASN A 295 11.87 14.01 1.30
N ASN A 296 13.03 14.67 1.34
CA ASN A 296 14.25 14.24 0.66
C ASN A 296 14.60 12.75 0.88
N SER A 297 14.44 12.27 2.11
CA SER A 297 14.69 10.90 2.53
C SER A 297 13.47 9.97 2.37
N SER A 298 12.46 10.36 1.57
CA SER A 298 11.23 9.59 1.31
C SER A 298 11.28 8.84 -0.02
N GLY A 299 11.27 7.50 -0.01
CA GLY A 299 11.05 6.71 -1.23
C GLY A 299 9.57 6.62 -1.60
N ASP A 300 9.06 7.49 -2.47
CA ASP A 300 7.64 7.59 -2.82
C ASP A 300 7.39 7.03 -4.23
N TYR A 301 6.82 5.83 -4.31
CA TYR A 301 6.63 5.10 -5.56
C TYR A 301 5.17 4.69 -5.76
N VAL A 302 4.71 4.75 -7.00
CA VAL A 302 3.36 4.36 -7.39
C VAL A 302 3.43 3.29 -8.48
N ILE A 303 2.83 2.13 -8.23
CA ILE A 303 2.61 1.07 -9.21
C ILE A 303 1.15 1.12 -9.62
N ALA A 304 0.84 1.46 -10.87
CA ALA A 304 -0.53 1.50 -11.38
C ALA A 304 -0.74 0.42 -12.44
N PHE A 305 -1.82 -0.36 -12.37
CA PHE A 305 -2.15 -1.39 -13.35
C PHE A 305 -3.64 -1.44 -13.70
N SER A 306 -3.94 -1.99 -14.88
CA SER A 306 -5.30 -2.29 -15.31
C SER A 306 -5.54 -3.80 -15.37
N THR A 307 -6.66 -4.27 -14.83
CA THR A 307 -7.06 -5.70 -14.90
C THR A 307 -7.92 -6.01 -16.14
N ASN A 308 -8.25 -5.00 -16.94
CA ASN A 308 -9.18 -5.13 -18.05
C ASN A 308 -8.63 -6.06 -19.13
N LYS A 309 -9.45 -7.04 -19.53
CA LYS A 309 -9.06 -8.06 -20.52
C LYS A 309 -8.74 -7.48 -21.91
N ASP A 310 -9.35 -6.35 -22.28
CA ASP A 310 -9.23 -5.76 -23.62
C ASP A 310 -7.85 -5.11 -23.87
N VAL A 311 -7.05 -4.97 -22.82
CA VAL A 311 -5.71 -4.35 -22.87
C VAL A 311 -4.59 -5.29 -22.43
N ARG A 312 -4.89 -6.56 -22.11
CA ARG A 312 -3.86 -7.56 -21.78
C ARG A 312 -2.89 -7.75 -22.94
N ARG A 313 -1.64 -8.07 -22.59
CA ARG A 313 -0.56 -8.21 -23.56
C ARG A 313 -0.31 -9.68 -23.81
N ASP A 314 -0.67 -10.18 -24.97
CA ASP A 314 -0.35 -11.56 -25.34
C ASP A 314 1.11 -11.66 -25.76
N ARG A 315 1.94 -12.31 -24.92
CA ARG A 315 3.36 -12.52 -25.22
C ARG A 315 3.55 -13.43 -26.44
N GLY A 316 2.57 -14.28 -26.75
CA GLY A 316 2.60 -15.21 -27.88
C GLY A 316 2.13 -14.61 -29.21
N ALA A 317 1.76 -13.33 -29.25
CA ALA A 317 1.29 -12.70 -30.47
C ALA A 317 2.41 -12.62 -31.53
N SER A 318 2.17 -13.25 -32.69
CA SER A 318 3.07 -13.19 -33.86
C SER A 318 2.70 -12.08 -34.85
N GLU A 319 1.55 -11.43 -34.66
CA GLU A 319 0.99 -10.40 -35.54
C GLU A 319 0.51 -9.20 -34.72
N PRO A 320 0.34 -8.00 -35.33
CA PRO A 320 -0.20 -6.83 -34.63
C PRO A 320 -1.59 -7.09 -34.02
N VAL A 321 -1.73 -6.83 -32.71
CA VAL A 321 -2.99 -7.02 -31.96
C VAL A 321 -3.62 -5.66 -31.61
N PRO A 322 -4.84 -5.36 -32.08
CA PRO A 322 -5.56 -4.14 -31.67
C PRO A 322 -6.08 -4.25 -30.23
N SER A 323 -6.06 -3.13 -29.49
CA SER A 323 -6.62 -3.06 -28.13
C SER A 323 -7.74 -2.01 -28.05
N LYS A 324 -8.81 -2.34 -27.32
CA LYS A 324 -9.88 -1.37 -27.01
C LYS A 324 -9.48 -0.60 -25.76
N THR A 325 -9.37 0.72 -25.85
CA THR A 325 -8.89 1.55 -24.73
C THR A 325 -9.68 2.85 -24.57
N LEU A 326 -9.67 3.40 -23.36
CA LEU A 326 -10.23 4.72 -23.07
C LEU A 326 -9.40 5.83 -23.73
N ASN A 327 -10.11 6.81 -24.28
CA ASN A 327 -9.52 8.06 -24.74
C ASN A 327 -9.17 8.97 -23.55
N ASN A 328 -8.39 10.02 -23.83
CA ASN A 328 -7.94 10.95 -22.79
C ASN A 328 -9.08 11.74 -22.12
N ALA A 329 -10.20 11.97 -22.82
CA ALA A 329 -11.34 12.70 -22.28
C ALA A 329 -12.02 11.93 -21.11
N SER A 330 -11.89 10.61 -21.09
CA SER A 330 -12.48 9.74 -20.06
C SER A 330 -11.62 9.61 -18.80
N MET A 331 -10.44 10.24 -18.74
CA MET A 331 -9.46 9.99 -17.68
C MET A 331 -9.68 10.80 -16.40
N SER A 332 -10.28 12.00 -16.49
CA SER A 332 -10.41 12.90 -15.33
C SER A 332 -11.20 12.30 -14.15
N PRO A 333 -12.31 11.57 -14.36
CA PRO A 333 -13.00 10.88 -13.26
C PRO A 333 -12.12 9.85 -12.54
N LEU A 334 -11.31 9.09 -13.30
CA LEU A 334 -10.37 8.11 -12.74
C LEU A 334 -9.26 8.79 -11.93
N PHE A 335 -8.79 9.96 -12.39
CA PHE A 335 -7.82 10.76 -11.65
C PHE A 335 -8.36 11.23 -10.31
N GLN A 336 -9.60 11.72 -10.28
CA GLN A 336 -10.27 12.10 -9.03
C GLN A 336 -10.41 10.89 -8.11
N ALA A 337 -10.85 9.74 -8.64
CA ALA A 337 -10.99 8.51 -7.88
C ALA A 337 -9.68 8.05 -7.20
N VAL A 338 -8.54 8.15 -7.89
CA VAL A 338 -7.22 7.86 -7.30
C VAL A 338 -6.89 8.82 -6.16
N VAL A 339 -7.10 10.12 -6.35
CA VAL A 339 -6.81 11.14 -5.32
C VAL A 339 -7.63 10.89 -4.06
N GLU A 340 -8.92 10.60 -4.20
CA GLU A 340 -9.81 10.29 -3.07
C GLU A 340 -9.43 8.98 -2.38
N ALA A 341 -9.16 7.92 -3.15
CA ALA A 341 -8.79 6.63 -2.60
C ALA A 341 -7.45 6.70 -1.85
N ILE A 342 -6.44 7.40 -2.36
CA ILE A 342 -5.14 7.51 -1.67
C ILE A 342 -5.27 8.20 -0.32
N GLN A 343 -6.00 9.32 -0.25
CA GLN A 343 -6.24 10.03 1.02
C GLN A 343 -6.89 9.11 2.05
N GLU A 344 -7.95 8.41 1.64
CA GLU A 344 -8.68 7.52 2.55
C GLU A 344 -7.84 6.31 2.98
N SER A 345 -7.06 5.72 2.07
CA SER A 345 -6.17 4.60 2.39
C SER A 345 -5.11 4.99 3.43
N VAL A 346 -4.55 6.20 3.35
CA VAL A 346 -3.60 6.70 4.37
C VAL A 346 -4.28 6.83 5.73
N TYR A 347 -5.48 7.40 5.78
CA TYR A 347 -6.23 7.52 7.04
C TYR A 347 -6.58 6.15 7.62
N ASN A 348 -7.02 5.21 6.79
CA ASN A 348 -7.32 3.84 7.22
C ASN A 348 -6.08 3.14 7.79
N ALA A 349 -4.92 3.27 7.15
CA ALA A 349 -3.67 2.71 7.66
C ALA A 349 -3.37 3.17 9.09
N MET A 350 -3.50 4.48 9.35
CA MET A 350 -3.22 5.07 10.66
C MET A 350 -4.28 4.72 11.72
N LEU A 351 -5.56 4.79 11.37
CA LEU A 351 -6.65 4.53 12.29
C LEU A 351 -6.71 3.05 12.70
N LYS A 352 -6.35 2.14 11.77
CA LYS A 352 -6.25 0.70 12.03
C LYS A 352 -4.93 0.31 12.70
N ALA A 353 -3.92 1.16 12.71
CA ALA A 353 -2.62 0.83 13.28
C ALA A 353 -2.68 0.58 14.80
N GLU A 354 -1.93 -0.41 15.26
CA GLU A 354 -1.70 -0.72 16.68
C GLU A 354 -0.26 -0.39 17.07
N THR A 355 -0.04 0.09 18.30
CA THR A 355 1.31 0.39 18.82
C THR A 355 2.20 -0.84 18.65
N VAL A 356 3.41 -0.64 18.12
CA VAL A 356 4.42 -1.69 17.97
C VAL A 356 5.68 -1.29 18.71
N THR A 357 6.17 -2.19 19.55
CA THR A 357 7.38 -2.03 20.35
C THR A 357 8.36 -3.16 20.08
N SER A 358 9.64 -2.81 20.14
CA SER A 358 10.78 -3.70 20.08
C SER A 358 11.92 -3.12 20.93
N SER A 359 13.00 -3.86 21.11
CA SER A 359 14.23 -3.39 21.77
C SER A 359 14.86 -2.19 21.03
N ARG A 360 14.46 -1.94 19.78
CA ARG A 360 14.92 -0.80 18.97
C ARG A 360 14.11 0.48 19.21
N GLY A 361 12.90 0.37 19.72
CA GLY A 361 12.03 1.51 19.99
C GLY A 361 10.54 1.19 19.93
N THR A 362 9.73 2.26 19.99
CA THR A 362 8.27 2.19 19.93
C THR A 362 7.72 3.11 18.84
N LEU A 363 6.71 2.62 18.14
CA LEU A 363 5.83 3.38 17.26
C LEU A 363 4.42 3.39 17.85
N GLU A 364 4.00 4.53 18.38
CA GLU A 364 2.70 4.69 19.02
C GLU A 364 1.56 4.86 18.02
N ALA A 365 0.46 4.13 18.20
CA ALA A 365 -0.76 4.38 17.44
C ALA A 365 -1.35 5.76 17.75
N ILE A 366 -2.01 6.36 16.76
CA ILE A 366 -2.73 7.61 16.97
C ILE A 366 -3.93 7.41 17.91
N ASP A 367 -4.19 8.38 18.77
CA ASP A 367 -5.35 8.39 19.68
C ASP A 367 -6.61 8.72 18.89
N VAL A 368 -7.38 7.68 18.56
CA VAL A 368 -8.60 7.77 17.73
C VAL A 368 -9.67 8.66 18.37
N GLU A 369 -9.79 8.67 19.70
CA GLU A 369 -10.80 9.47 20.38
C GLU A 369 -10.46 10.96 20.31
N LYS A 370 -9.18 11.33 20.45
CA LYS A 370 -8.75 12.71 20.19
C LYS A 370 -8.95 13.10 18.73
N VAL A 371 -8.67 12.21 17.77
CA VAL A 371 -8.93 12.46 16.35
C VAL A 371 -10.41 12.79 16.13
N LYS A 372 -11.34 11.99 16.68
CA LYS A 372 -12.80 12.23 16.59
C LYS A 372 -13.19 13.63 17.11
N VAL A 373 -12.64 14.04 18.26
CA VAL A 373 -12.89 15.37 18.82
C VAL A 373 -12.41 16.47 17.86
N ILE A 374 -11.20 16.31 17.28
CA ILE A 374 -10.62 17.30 16.38
C ILE A 374 -11.41 17.41 15.08
N ILE A 375 -11.69 16.29 14.39
CA ILE A 375 -12.41 16.34 13.10
C ILE A 375 -13.82 16.92 13.25
N LYS A 376 -14.47 16.68 14.40
CA LYS A 376 -15.74 17.30 14.75
C LYS A 376 -15.60 18.80 15.01
N LYS A 377 -14.57 19.23 15.76
CA LYS A 377 -14.27 20.66 16.03
C LYS A 377 -14.13 21.46 14.73
N TYR A 378 -13.52 20.87 13.70
CA TYR A 378 -13.31 21.53 12.40
C TYR A 378 -14.46 21.30 11.39
N ASN A 379 -15.56 20.65 11.79
CA ASN A 379 -16.72 20.37 10.94
C ASN A 379 -16.41 19.60 9.65
N VAL A 380 -15.47 18.65 9.70
CA VAL A 380 -15.03 17.88 8.52
C VAL A 380 -15.60 16.46 8.43
N THR A 381 -16.68 16.20 9.17
CA THR A 381 -17.37 14.90 9.23
C THR A 381 -18.76 14.92 8.59
N ASP A 382 -19.21 13.74 8.19
CA ASP A 382 -20.56 13.43 7.70
C ASP A 382 -20.93 14.24 6.44
N TYR A 383 -19.96 14.47 5.54
CA TYR A 383 -20.20 15.19 4.28
C TYR A 383 -21.19 14.46 3.37
N ASP A 384 -21.30 13.15 3.45
CA ASP A 384 -22.33 12.37 2.78
C ASP A 384 -23.75 12.71 3.26
N GLN A 385 -23.91 13.16 4.52
CA GLN A 385 -25.20 13.60 5.06
C GLN A 385 -25.42 15.10 4.89
N LYS A 386 -24.37 15.90 5.11
CA LYS A 386 -24.46 17.38 5.16
C LYS A 386 -24.25 18.03 3.79
N LEU A 387 -23.50 17.39 2.89
CA LEU A 387 -23.03 17.93 1.61
C LEU A 387 -23.07 16.87 0.49
N SER A 388 -24.07 15.97 0.52
CA SER A 388 -24.19 14.87 -0.46
C SER A 388 -24.17 15.39 -1.89
N PRO A 389 -23.29 14.88 -2.77
CA PRO A 389 -23.28 15.26 -4.18
C PRO A 389 -24.50 14.71 -4.95
N VAL A 390 -25.26 13.77 -4.38
CA VAL A 390 -26.40 13.10 -5.02
C VAL A 390 -27.75 13.61 -4.47
N GLY A 391 -27.72 14.64 -3.62
CA GLY A 391 -28.88 15.12 -2.87
C GLY A 391 -29.20 14.23 -1.67
N SER A 392 -29.81 14.82 -0.64
CA SER A 392 -30.47 14.10 0.45
C SER A 392 -31.83 13.65 -0.06
N ASN A 393 -32.00 12.36 -0.37
CA ASN A 393 -33.34 11.79 -0.56
C ASN A 393 -34.07 11.71 0.77
#